data_AF-A0A0F9TM46-F1
#
_entry.id   AF-A0A0F9TM46-F1
#
_cell.length_a   1.000
_cell.length_b   1.000
_cell.length_c   1.000
_cell.angle_alpha   90.00
_cell.angle_beta   90.00
_cell.angle_gamma   90.00
#
_symmetry.space_group_name_H-M   'P 1'
#
loop_
_entity.id
_entity.type
_entity.pdbx_description
1 polymer ?
#
loop_
_entity_poly.entity_id
_entity_poly.type
_entity_poly.pdbx_seq_one_letter_code
_entity_poly.pdbx_strand_id
1 'polypeptide(L)'
;MQHPNSFTIVLGDDQAIVDAKLRTGEFQDASEVVRAGLHALEREEATLDEMMRKKVLSALANPQPPIPAGEVFDRLRAKYVGGVKPRRDAT
;
A
#
# COMPACT_ATOMS: atom_id res chain seq x y z
N MET A 1 22.61 7.92 -29.97
CA MET A 1 22.16 6.54 -29.68
C MET A 1 22.19 6.37 -28.17
N GLN A 2 21.07 6.06 -27.53
CA GLN A 2 21.02 5.84 -26.08
C GLN A 2 21.37 4.37 -25.85
N HIS A 3 22.47 4.10 -25.15
CA HIS A 3 22.88 2.74 -24.84
C HIS A 3 21.95 2.17 -23.75
N PRO A 4 21.52 0.90 -23.86
CA PRO A 4 20.78 0.27 -22.78
C PRO A 4 21.66 0.17 -21.53
N ASN A 5 21.22 0.77 -20.43
CA ASN A 5 21.89 0.65 -19.13
C ASN A 5 21.63 -0.76 -18.56
N SER A 6 22.61 -1.65 -18.67
CA SER A 6 22.55 -3.00 -18.10
C SER A 6 23.30 -3.07 -16.76
N PHE A 7 22.72 -3.76 -15.79
CA PHE A 7 23.35 -4.07 -14.51
C PHE A 7 22.90 -5.45 -14.02
N THR A 8 23.69 -6.08 -13.15
CA THR A 8 23.38 -7.38 -12.55
C THR A 8 22.76 -7.18 -11.19
N ILE A 9 21.67 -7.92 -10.91
CA ILE A 9 21.00 -7.95 -9.60
C ILE A 9 20.90 -9.37 -9.08
N VAL A 10 20.80 -9.50 -7.76
CA VAL A 10 20.52 -10.77 -7.08
C VAL A 10 19.09 -10.71 -6.57
N LEU A 11 18.24 -11.63 -7.04
CA LEU A 11 16.82 -11.67 -6.69
C LEU A 11 16.51 -12.52 -5.45
N GLY A 12 17.41 -13.41 -5.02
CA GLY A 12 17.15 -14.32 -3.91
C GLY A 12 15.89 -15.16 -4.17
N ASP A 13 15.00 -15.22 -3.18
CA ASP A 13 13.76 -16.01 -3.25
C ASP A 13 12.77 -15.49 -4.31
N ASP A 14 12.85 -14.21 -4.69
CA ASP A 14 11.97 -13.60 -5.68
C ASP A 14 12.23 -14.12 -7.12
N GLN A 15 13.34 -14.85 -7.34
CA GLN A 15 13.57 -15.56 -8.60
C GLN A 15 12.38 -16.48 -8.96
N ALA A 16 11.75 -17.10 -7.96
CA ALA A 16 10.59 -17.97 -8.17
C ALA A 16 9.40 -17.22 -8.79
N ILE A 17 9.24 -15.93 -8.49
CA ILE A 17 8.19 -15.08 -9.05
C ILE A 17 8.47 -14.83 -10.53
N VAL A 18 9.73 -14.51 -10.88
CA VAL A 18 10.15 -14.31 -12.27
C VAL A 18 9.93 -15.59 -13.08
N ASP A 19 10.36 -16.74 -12.55
CA ASP A 19 10.20 -18.03 -13.22
C ASP A 19 8.72 -18.41 -13.40
N ALA A 20 7.88 -18.10 -12.42
CA ALA A 20 6.43 -18.31 -12.53
C ALA A 20 5.81 -17.44 -13.64
N LYS A 21 6.23 -16.18 -13.76
CA LYS A 21 5.76 -15.26 -14.81
C LYS A 21 6.25 -15.62 -16.20
N LEU A 22 7.49 -16.08 -16.35
CA LEU A 22 7.99 -16.55 -17.65
C LEU A 22 7.23 -17.79 -18.13
N ARG A 23 6.88 -18.69 -17.20
CA ARG A 23 6.14 -19.92 -17.51
C ARG A 23 4.74 -19.67 -18.05
N THR A 24 4.13 -18.51 -17.77
CA THR A 24 2.82 -18.16 -18.36
C THR A 24 2.93 -17.87 -19.86
N GLY A 25 4.13 -17.57 -20.36
CA GLY A 25 4.36 -17.14 -21.74
C GLY A 25 3.95 -15.70 -22.03
N GLU A 26 3.48 -14.95 -21.03
CA GLU A 26 3.10 -13.53 -21.17
C GLU A 26 4.32 -12.61 -21.33
N PHE A 27 5.50 -13.05 -20.88
CA PHE A 27 6.74 -12.28 -20.90
C PHE A 27 7.81 -13.02 -21.71
N GLN A 28 8.58 -12.28 -22.49
CA GLN A 28 9.63 -12.81 -23.36
C GLN A 28 10.92 -13.12 -22.59
N ASP A 29 11.23 -12.30 -21.59
CA ASP A 29 12.45 -12.44 -20.79
C ASP A 29 12.30 -11.89 -19.35
N ALA A 30 13.26 -12.22 -18.48
CA ALA A 30 13.27 -11.79 -17.09
C ALA A 30 13.33 -10.27 -16.93
N SER A 31 14.01 -9.57 -17.85
CA SER A 31 14.10 -8.10 -17.80
C SER A 31 12.74 -7.46 -18.06
N GLU A 32 11.90 -8.07 -18.91
CA GLU A 32 10.53 -7.64 -19.13
C GLU A 32 9.66 -7.82 -17.89
N VAL A 33 9.78 -8.95 -17.19
CA VAL A 33 9.09 -9.18 -15.91
C VAL A 33 9.49 -8.13 -14.88
N VAL A 34 10.80 -7.87 -14.74
CA VAL A 34 11.32 -6.87 -13.78
C VAL A 34 10.83 -5.47 -14.15
N ARG A 35 10.90 -5.06 -15.43
CA ARG A 35 10.36 -3.75 -15.88
C ARG A 35 8.86 -3.64 -15.59
N ALA A 36 8.08 -4.67 -15.88
CA ALA A 36 6.66 -4.67 -15.58
C ALA A 36 6.37 -4.55 -14.08
N GLY A 37 7.19 -5.19 -13.24
CA GLY A 37 7.17 -5.04 -11.78
C GLY A 37 7.47 -3.60 -11.33
N LEU A 38 8.53 -2.98 -11.87
CA LEU A 38 8.87 -1.59 -11.57
C LEU A 38 7.78 -0.61 -11.99
N HIS A 39 7.18 -0.80 -13.17
CA HIS A 39 6.04 0.01 -13.60
C HIS A 39 4.80 -0.21 -12.73
N ALA A 40 4.61 -1.41 -12.18
CA ALA A 40 3.52 -1.66 -11.23
C ALA A 40 3.76 -0.92 -9.91
N LEU A 41 5.00 -0.96 -9.40
CA LEU A 41 5.39 -0.24 -8.19
C LEU A 41 5.19 1.28 -8.36
N GLU A 42 5.63 1.85 -9.48
CA GLU A 42 5.46 3.28 -9.77
C GLU A 42 3.97 3.69 -9.76
N ARG A 43 3.08 2.85 -10.32
CA ARG A 43 1.63 3.11 -10.29
C ARG A 43 1.06 3.04 -8.87
N GLU A 44 1.52 2.08 -8.07
CA GLU A 44 1.08 1.93 -6.68
C GLU A 44 1.51 3.13 -5.83
N GLU A 45 2.77 3.55 -5.96
CA GLU A 45 3.32 4.73 -5.28
C GLU A 45 2.56 6.00 -5.68
N ALA A 46 2.35 6.22 -6.98
CA ALA A 46 1.59 7.38 -7.46
C ALA A 46 0.14 7.40 -6.92
N THR A 47 -0.49 6.23 -6.80
CA THR A 47 -1.84 6.09 -6.25
C THR A 47 -1.86 6.41 -4.75
N LEU A 48 -0.88 5.91 -3.99
CA LEU A 48 -0.73 6.18 -2.57
C LEU A 48 -0.49 7.67 -2.31
N ASP A 49 0.44 8.27 -3.05
CA ASP A 49 0.76 9.69 -2.95
C ASP A 49 -0.45 10.58 -3.25
N GLU A 50 -1.19 10.27 -4.32
CA GLU A 50 -2.40 11.00 -4.67
C GLU A 50 -3.46 10.90 -3.57
N MET A 51 -3.68 9.70 -3.02
CA MET A 51 -4.62 9.49 -1.93
C MET A 51 -4.20 10.28 -0.68
N MET A 52 -2.92 10.23 -0.32
CA MET A 52 -2.40 10.94 0.85
C MET A 52 -2.51 12.45 0.68
N ARG A 53 -2.15 12.97 -0.50
CA ARG A 53 -2.29 14.40 -0.81
C ARG A 53 -3.72 14.87 -0.68
N LYS A 54 -4.68 14.10 -1.22
CA LYS A 54 -6.12 14.39 -1.08
C LYS A 54 -6.57 14.42 0.38
N LYS A 55 -6.15 13.44 1.20
CA LYS A 55 -6.48 13.39 2.64
C LYS A 55 -5.92 14.59 3.39
N VAL A 56 -4.68 14.98 3.11
CA VAL A 56 -4.04 16.15 3.73
C VAL A 56 -4.75 17.43 3.34
N LEU A 57 -5.02 17.65 2.04
CA LEU A 57 -5.73 18.84 1.58
C LEU A 57 -7.14 18.92 2.17
N SER A 58 -7.85 17.79 2.26
CA SER A 58 -9.17 17.74 2.90
C SER A 58 -9.10 18.08 4.40
N ALA A 59 -8.04 17.67 5.10
CA ALA A 59 -7.85 17.98 6.51
C ALA A 59 -7.53 19.46 6.72
N LEU A 60 -6.67 20.04 5.87
CA LEU A 60 -6.33 21.47 5.92
C LEU A 60 -7.51 22.37 5.55
N ALA A 61 -8.36 21.92 4.63
CA ALA A 61 -9.57 22.64 4.23
C ALA A 61 -10.72 22.50 5.24
N ASN A 62 -10.61 21.63 6.25
CA ASN A 62 -11.65 21.44 7.25
C ASN A 62 -11.71 22.67 8.18
N PRO A 63 -12.82 23.44 8.20
CA PRO A 63 -12.94 24.64 9.03
C PRO A 63 -13.18 24.33 10.52
N GLN A 64 -13.40 23.07 10.88
CA GLN A 64 -13.66 22.70 12.27
C GLN A 64 -12.43 22.97 13.16
N PRO A 65 -12.63 23.49 14.36
CA PRO A 65 -11.53 23.73 15.29
C PRO A 65 -10.90 22.40 15.74
N PRO A 66 -9.62 22.42 16.14
CA PRO A 66 -8.99 21.25 16.77
C PRO A 66 -9.76 20.80 18.01
N ILE A 67 -9.89 19.49 18.18
CA ILE A 67 -10.53 18.88 19.35
C ILE A 67 -9.43 18.46 20.34
N PRO A 68 -9.52 18.83 21.63
CA PRO A 68 -8.58 18.34 22.63
C PRO A 68 -8.55 16.81 22.69
N ALA A 69 -7.36 16.22 22.79
CA ALA A 69 -7.20 14.76 22.77
C ALA A 69 -8.05 14.04 23.83
N GLY A 70 -8.17 14.60 25.04
CA GLY A 70 -9.01 14.05 26.11
C GLY A 70 -10.48 13.92 25.69
N GLU A 71 -11.04 14.95 25.06
CA GLU A 71 -12.41 14.96 24.56
C GLU A 71 -12.61 13.92 23.45
N VAL A 72 -11.63 13.74 22.56
CA VAL A 72 -11.68 12.69 21.52
C VAL A 72 -11.82 11.31 22.16
N PHE A 73 -10.99 10.99 23.16
CA PHE A 73 -11.04 9.70 23.84
C PHE A 73 -12.33 9.50 24.64
N ASP A 74 -12.84 10.54 25.31
CA ASP A 74 -14.12 10.48 26.02
C ASP A 74 -15.28 10.17 25.06
N ARG A 75 -15.32 10.86 23.91
CA ARG A 75 -16.33 10.63 22.87
C ARG A 75 -16.21 9.23 22.25
N LEU A 76 -15.00 8.74 22.01
CA LEU A 76 -14.77 7.38 21.49
C LEU A 76 -15.21 6.32 22.50
N ARG A 77 -14.89 6.48 23.78
CA ARG A 77 -15.37 5.58 24.85
C ARG A 77 -16.89 5.58 24.90
N ALA A 78 -17.53 6.75 24.98
CA ALA A 78 -18.99 6.84 25.00
C ALA A 78 -19.65 6.14 23.79
N LYS A 79 -19.02 6.20 22.60
CA LYS A 79 -19.51 5.55 21.38
C LYS A 79 -19.37 4.01 21.39
N TYR A 80 -18.31 3.47 22.01
CA TYR A 80 -17.96 2.04 21.91
C TYR A 80 -18.12 1.23 23.20
N VAL A 81 -18.43 1.86 24.35
CA VAL A 81 -18.63 1.18 25.65
C VAL A 81 -19.82 0.19 25.64
N GLY A 82 -20.73 0.27 24.66
CA GLY A 82 -21.79 -0.74 24.46
C GLY A 82 -21.46 -1.90 23.51
N GLY A 83 -20.25 -1.93 22.92
CA GLY A 83 -19.92 -2.80 21.78
C GLY A 83 -18.94 -3.93 22.04
N VAL A 84 -18.65 -4.29 23.30
CA VAL A 84 -17.86 -5.50 23.59
C VAL A 84 -18.76 -6.70 23.35
N LYS A 85 -18.74 -7.22 22.11
CA LYS A 85 -19.39 -8.50 21.77
C LYS A 85 -18.79 -9.55 22.71
N PRO A 86 -19.59 -10.23 23.56
CA PRO A 86 -19.05 -11.22 24.48
C PRO A 86 -18.34 -12.29 23.66
N ARG A 87 -17.12 -12.61 24.07
CA ARG A 87 -16.31 -13.68 23.51
C ARG A 87 -17.13 -14.96 23.61
N ARG A 88 -17.40 -15.58 22.46
CA ARG A 88 -18.05 -16.89 22.38
C ARG A 88 -16.97 -17.94 22.48
N ASP A 89 -16.66 -18.34 23.70
CA ASP A 89 -15.77 -19.44 24.05
C ASP A 89 -16.37 -20.13 25.28
N ALA A 90 -16.46 -21.44 25.39
CA ALA A 90 -16.50 -22.57 24.48
C ALA A 90 -16.94 -23.70 25.44
N THR A 91 -18.01 -24.43 25.13
CA THR A 91 -18.37 -25.67 25.85
C THR A 91 -17.98 -26.85 24.98
#